data_AF-A0A0B2UPL7-F1
#
_entry.id   AF-A0A0B2UPL7-F1
#
_cell.length_a   1.000
_cell.length_b   1.000
_cell.length_c   1.000
_cell.angle_alpha   90.00
_cell.angle_beta   90.00
_cell.angle_gamma   90.00
#
_symmetry.space_group_name_H-M   'P 1'
#
loop_
_entity.id
_entity.type
_entity.pdbx_description
1 polymer ?
#
loop_
_entity_poly.entity_id
_entity_poly.type
_entity_poly.pdbx_seq_one_letter_code
_entity_poly.pdbx_strand_id
1 'polypeptide(L)'
;MSHVKEIHISANQIESIETDAFSGLFTIGHLQLTGNSIQNISGHAFSSIINIGEIIIQDNFIAHLDTEALLSSAWRTKFRDNTLRCTCDLVWIKHVKDTLVLKRNFCGPEEYYVPLVNYKPVCIPHRDGLSSAAFATASDSFSLCVLLLLNAFLLCRRNV
;
A
#
# COMPACT_ATOMS: atom_id res chain seq x y z
N MET A 1 -26.99 6.11 -6.94
CA MET A 1 -26.04 6.31 -5.82
C MET A 1 -26.07 5.04 -4.98
N SER A 2 -24.95 4.33 -4.89
CA SER A 2 -24.85 3.14 -4.03
C SER A 2 -24.40 3.56 -2.64
N HIS A 3 -25.02 2.96 -1.63
CA HIS A 3 -24.67 3.14 -0.22
C HIS A 3 -24.47 1.75 0.36
N VAL A 4 -23.26 1.49 0.85
CA VAL A 4 -22.92 0.24 1.51
C VAL A 4 -22.68 0.54 2.97
N LYS A 5 -23.36 -0.19 3.86
CA LYS A 5 -23.18 0.01 5.29
C LYS A 5 -21.83 -0.55 5.75
N GLU A 6 -21.50 -1.77 5.37
CA GLU A 6 -20.34 -2.52 5.87
C GLU A 6 -19.75 -3.39 4.76
N ILE A 7 -18.42 -3.43 4.65
CA ILE A 7 -17.63 -4.35 3.83
C ILE A 7 -16.59 -4.99 4.74
N HIS A 8 -16.67 -6.31 4.96
CA HIS A 8 -15.73 -7.06 5.79
C HIS A 8 -15.00 -8.10 4.94
N ILE A 9 -13.67 -7.96 4.83
CA ILE A 9 -12.79 -8.89 4.13
C ILE A 9 -11.62 -9.20 5.07
N SER A 10 -11.80 -10.17 5.95
CA SER A 10 -10.78 -10.53 6.95
C SER A 10 -10.19 -11.91 6.68
N ALA A 11 -8.91 -12.12 7.05
CA ALA A 11 -8.21 -13.40 6.92
C ALA A 11 -8.20 -13.99 5.49
N ASN A 12 -7.95 -13.15 4.48
CA ASN A 12 -7.76 -13.56 3.09
C ASN A 12 -6.31 -13.26 2.63
N GLN A 13 -6.05 -13.43 1.34
CA GLN A 13 -4.72 -13.28 0.72
C GLN A 13 -4.67 -12.06 -0.22
N ILE A 14 -5.38 -10.98 0.12
CA ILE A 14 -5.32 -9.76 -0.69
C ILE A 14 -3.95 -9.12 -0.51
N GLU A 15 -3.25 -8.88 -1.62
CA GLU A 15 -1.90 -8.29 -1.64
C GLU A 15 -1.89 -6.82 -2.05
N SER A 16 -2.88 -6.38 -2.83
CA SER A 16 -3.00 -5.00 -3.27
C SER A 16 -4.42 -4.48 -3.29
N ILE A 17 -4.55 -3.17 -3.10
CA ILE A 17 -5.78 -2.42 -3.39
C ILE A 17 -5.49 -1.53 -4.59
N GLU A 18 -5.98 -1.96 -5.75
CA GLU A 18 -5.75 -1.29 -7.03
C GLU A 18 -6.61 -0.03 -7.19
N THR A 19 -6.26 0.77 -8.20
CA THR A 19 -7.07 1.91 -8.65
C THR A 19 -8.52 1.49 -8.89
N ASP A 20 -9.47 2.28 -8.39
CA ASP A 20 -10.91 2.06 -8.59
C ASP A 20 -11.44 0.72 -8.03
N ALA A 21 -10.74 0.08 -7.08
CA ALA A 21 -11.19 -1.15 -6.42
C ALA A 21 -12.60 -1.04 -5.79
N PHE A 22 -13.02 0.17 -5.42
CA PHE A 22 -14.34 0.48 -4.88
C PHE A 22 -15.19 1.33 -5.85
N SER A 23 -14.95 1.21 -7.15
CA SER A 23 -15.68 1.97 -8.17
C SER A 23 -17.19 1.85 -8.03
N GLY A 24 -17.87 2.98 -8.17
CA GLY A 24 -19.32 3.05 -8.02
C GLY A 24 -19.82 2.98 -6.59
N LEU A 25 -18.97 2.79 -5.57
CA LEU A 25 -19.29 2.89 -4.14
C LEU A 25 -19.04 4.31 -3.64
N PHE A 26 -20.11 5.11 -3.57
CA PHE A 26 -20.00 6.52 -3.18
C PHE A 26 -20.06 6.73 -1.67
N THR A 27 -20.66 5.79 -0.93
CA THR A 27 -20.71 5.84 0.53
C THR A 27 -20.48 4.47 1.12
N ILE A 28 -19.52 4.38 2.05
CA ILE A 28 -19.23 3.17 2.81
C ILE A 28 -19.26 3.51 4.30
N GLY A 29 -20.09 2.83 5.10
CA GLY A 29 -20.09 3.02 6.56
C GLY A 29 -18.79 2.49 7.19
N HIS A 30 -18.52 1.20 7.05
CA HIS A 30 -17.32 0.57 7.60
C HIS A 30 -16.64 -0.31 6.55
N LEU A 31 -15.32 -0.14 6.38
CA LEU A 31 -14.48 -1.00 5.55
C LEU A 31 -13.45 -1.69 6.44
N GLN A 32 -13.50 -3.01 6.53
CA GLN A 32 -12.58 -3.82 7.32
C GLN A 32 -11.80 -4.80 6.44
N LEU A 33 -10.47 -4.69 6.43
CA LEU A 33 -9.53 -5.50 5.65
C LEU A 33 -8.50 -6.23 6.55
N THR A 34 -8.91 -6.64 7.75
CA THR A 34 -8.00 -7.18 8.79
C THR A 34 -7.36 -8.52 8.42
N GLY A 35 -6.06 -8.67 8.66
CA GLY A 35 -5.35 -9.94 8.52
C GLY A 35 -5.24 -10.44 7.07
N ASN A 36 -5.03 -9.52 6.13
CA ASN A 36 -4.68 -9.85 4.75
C ASN A 36 -3.15 -9.77 4.56
N SER A 37 -2.68 -9.71 3.32
CA SER A 37 -1.26 -9.53 2.97
C SER A 37 -1.04 -8.24 2.17
N ILE A 38 -1.83 -7.20 2.45
CA ILE A 38 -1.84 -5.97 1.64
C ILE A 38 -0.50 -5.26 1.81
N GLN A 39 0.21 -5.14 0.70
CA GLN A 39 1.51 -4.49 0.58
C GLN A 39 1.41 -3.17 -0.17
N ASN A 40 0.50 -3.09 -1.15
CA ASN A 40 0.37 -1.92 -2.00
C ASN A 40 -1.06 -1.36 -1.98
N ILE A 41 -1.17 -0.04 -1.85
CA ILE A 41 -2.44 0.68 -1.98
C ILE A 41 -2.22 1.82 -2.97
N SER A 42 -2.90 1.72 -4.11
CA SER A 42 -2.85 2.74 -5.17
C SER A 42 -3.37 4.10 -4.70
N GLY A 43 -2.78 5.18 -5.22
CA GLY A 43 -3.19 6.56 -4.98
C GLY A 43 -4.65 6.88 -5.27
N HIS A 44 -5.30 6.07 -6.12
CA HIS A 44 -6.70 6.23 -6.52
C HIS A 44 -7.58 5.05 -6.12
N ALA A 45 -7.12 4.20 -5.20
CA ALA A 45 -7.90 3.05 -4.71
C ALA A 45 -9.29 3.46 -4.16
N PHE A 46 -9.35 4.61 -3.50
CA PHE A 46 -10.55 5.12 -2.81
C PHE A 46 -11.18 6.36 -3.50
N SER A 47 -10.80 6.65 -4.75
CA SER A 47 -11.18 7.84 -5.53
C SER A 47 -12.70 8.08 -5.60
N SER A 48 -13.48 6.99 -5.67
CA SER A 48 -14.93 7.02 -5.85
C SER A 48 -15.71 7.23 -4.54
N ILE A 49 -15.07 7.03 -3.39
CA ILE A 49 -15.74 7.08 -2.08
C ILE A 49 -15.82 8.53 -1.61
N ILE A 50 -17.03 9.09 -1.63
CA ILE A 50 -17.29 10.47 -1.21
C ILE A 50 -17.43 10.55 0.30
N ASN A 51 -18.06 9.54 0.91
CA ASN A 51 -18.32 9.50 2.34
C ASN A 51 -17.92 8.13 2.92
N ILE A 52 -17.01 8.14 3.90
CA ILE A 52 -16.58 6.94 4.59
C ILE A 52 -16.72 7.11 6.10
N GLY A 53 -17.31 6.11 6.77
CA GLY A 53 -17.48 6.12 8.22
C GLY A 53 -16.24 5.65 8.97
N GLU A 54 -15.59 4.55 8.56
CA GLU A 54 -14.40 3.98 9.18
C GLU A 54 -13.61 3.07 8.22
N ILE A 55 -12.28 3.06 8.35
CA ILE A 55 -11.38 2.16 7.62
C ILE A 55 -10.48 1.43 8.63
N ILE A 56 -10.61 0.11 8.67
CA ILE A 56 -9.80 -0.80 9.48
C ILE A 56 -8.99 -1.67 8.51
N ILE A 57 -7.67 -1.65 8.61
CA ILE A 57 -6.75 -2.45 7.77
C ILE A 57 -5.67 -3.14 8.60
N GLN A 58 -6.03 -3.54 9.81
CA GLN A 58 -5.13 -4.16 10.76
C GLN A 58 -4.43 -5.41 10.20
N ASP A 59 -3.25 -5.71 10.72
CA ASP A 59 -2.47 -6.91 10.41
C ASP A 59 -2.10 -7.10 8.93
N ASN A 60 -1.86 -5.99 8.22
CA ASN A 60 -1.34 -5.97 6.85
C ASN A 60 0.13 -5.50 6.77
N PHE A 61 0.77 -5.69 5.62
CA PHE A 61 2.21 -5.47 5.40
C PHE A 61 2.48 -4.28 4.48
N ILE A 62 1.85 -3.13 4.73
CA ILE A 62 1.91 -2.00 3.78
C ILE A 62 3.37 -1.59 3.53
N ALA A 63 3.87 -1.91 2.35
CA ALA A 63 5.21 -1.59 1.89
C ALA A 63 5.19 -0.29 1.08
N HIS A 64 4.07 0.06 0.45
CA HIS A 64 3.91 1.28 -0.33
C HIS A 64 2.48 1.82 -0.23
N LEU A 65 2.37 3.14 -0.15
CA LEU A 65 1.10 3.87 -0.21
C LEU A 65 1.36 5.19 -0.92
N ASP A 66 0.73 5.36 -2.08
CA ASP A 66 0.81 6.63 -2.77
C ASP A 66 0.13 7.71 -1.93
N THR A 67 0.82 8.85 -1.77
CA THR A 67 0.31 9.96 -0.96
C THR A 67 -1.02 10.51 -1.47
N GLU A 68 -1.36 10.26 -2.73
CA GLU A 68 -2.66 10.62 -3.32
C GLU A 68 -3.84 9.89 -2.68
N ALA A 69 -3.63 8.65 -2.20
CA ALA A 69 -4.65 7.93 -1.44
C ALA A 69 -4.98 8.67 -0.12
N LEU A 70 -3.99 9.39 0.42
CA LEU A 70 -4.10 10.19 1.65
C LEU A 70 -4.78 11.55 1.44
N LEU A 71 -4.92 12.01 0.20
CA LEU A 71 -5.45 13.36 -0.11
C LEU A 71 -6.97 13.45 0.03
N SER A 72 -7.65 12.31 0.07
CA SER A 72 -9.09 12.29 0.34
C SER A 72 -9.38 12.73 1.79
N SER A 73 -10.39 13.58 1.99
CA SER A 73 -10.87 13.95 3.33
C SER A 73 -11.35 12.72 4.13
N ALA A 74 -11.76 11.67 3.40
CA ALA A 74 -12.02 10.32 3.85
C ALA A 74 -10.83 9.72 4.63
N TRP A 75 -9.60 9.83 4.11
CA TRP A 75 -8.42 9.26 4.75
C TRP A 75 -8.02 9.97 6.05
N ARG A 76 -8.02 11.30 6.05
CA ARG A 76 -7.55 12.16 7.17
C ARG A 76 -8.22 11.90 8.51
N THR A 77 -9.42 11.33 8.52
CA THR A 77 -10.18 11.11 9.76
C THR A 77 -10.37 9.63 10.13
N LYS A 78 -10.18 8.71 9.17
CA LYS A 78 -10.63 7.32 9.31
C LYS A 78 -9.53 6.27 9.30
N PHE A 79 -8.31 6.63 8.89
CA PHE A 79 -7.14 5.77 9.02
C PHE A 79 -6.47 5.95 10.39
N ARG A 80 -7.09 5.39 11.42
CA ARG A 80 -6.64 5.51 12.80
C ARG A 80 -6.80 4.18 13.51
N ASP A 81 -6.02 4.05 14.56
CA ASP A 81 -6.02 2.94 15.49
C ASP A 81 -5.83 1.59 14.77
N ASN A 82 -5.06 1.62 13.67
CA ASN A 82 -4.63 0.42 12.96
C ASN A 82 -3.27 -0.05 13.45
N THR A 83 -3.13 -1.36 13.36
CA THR A 83 -1.92 -2.09 13.61
C THR A 83 -1.36 -2.58 12.29
N LEU A 84 -0.15 -2.17 11.95
CA LEU A 84 0.54 -2.64 10.75
C LEU A 84 1.63 -3.64 11.12
N ARG A 85 1.81 -4.66 10.27
CA ARG A 85 2.99 -5.51 10.28
C ARG A 85 4.12 -4.75 9.60
N CYS A 86 4.93 -4.07 10.38
CA CYS A 86 6.01 -3.29 9.81
C CYS A 86 7.23 -4.14 9.52
N THR A 87 7.76 -3.95 8.32
CA THR A 87 9.04 -4.48 7.88
C THR A 87 9.98 -3.31 7.55
N CYS A 88 11.09 -3.60 6.89
CA CYS A 88 11.99 -2.59 6.33
C CYS A 88 11.40 -1.78 5.17
N ASP A 89 10.29 -2.24 4.59
CA ASP A 89 9.68 -1.57 3.45
C ASP A 89 8.79 -0.39 3.89
N LEU A 90 8.31 -0.39 5.14
CA LEU A 90 7.44 0.67 5.68
C LEU A 90 8.19 2.00 5.95
N VAL A 91 9.47 2.13 5.61
CA VAL A 91 10.28 3.33 5.92
C VAL A 91 9.67 4.61 5.33
N TRP A 92 8.99 4.52 4.17
CA TRP A 92 8.32 5.65 3.52
C TRP A 92 7.33 6.37 4.46
N ILE A 93 6.69 5.66 5.39
CA ILE A 93 5.62 6.22 6.21
C ILE A 93 6.11 7.37 7.08
N LYS A 94 7.40 7.40 7.44
CA LYS A 94 8.02 8.48 8.22
C LYS A 94 8.02 9.83 7.50
N HIS A 95 7.88 9.81 6.17
CA HIS A 95 7.92 11.00 5.33
C HIS A 95 6.52 11.54 4.98
N VAL A 96 5.45 10.89 5.46
CA VAL A 96 4.09 11.41 5.27
C VAL A 96 3.91 12.72 6.05
N LYS A 97 3.29 13.71 5.41
CA LYS A 97 3.02 15.01 6.03
C LYS A 97 1.91 14.95 7.09
N ASP A 98 1.04 13.93 7.02
CA ASP A 98 -0.05 13.77 7.97
C ASP A 98 0.43 13.15 9.28
N THR A 99 0.65 14.00 10.29
CA THR A 99 1.09 13.56 11.61
C THR A 99 0.06 12.70 12.35
N LEU A 100 -1.22 12.72 11.97
CA LEU A 100 -2.24 11.87 12.58
C LEU A 100 -2.04 10.42 12.14
N VAL A 101 -1.68 10.17 10.87
CA VAL A 101 -1.33 8.82 10.39
C VAL A 101 -0.22 8.20 11.25
N LEU A 102 0.81 8.99 11.57
CA LEU A 102 1.94 8.56 12.38
C LEU A 102 1.62 8.39 13.88
N LYS A 103 0.74 9.23 14.43
CA LYS A 103 0.42 9.24 15.87
C LYS A 103 -0.70 8.28 16.24
N ARG A 104 -1.59 7.97 15.29
CA ARG A 104 -2.80 7.19 15.53
C ARG A 104 -2.69 5.77 14.99
N ASN A 105 -1.59 5.37 14.38
CA ASN A 105 -1.41 3.98 13.96
C ASN A 105 -0.15 3.41 14.60
N PHE A 106 -0.10 2.09 14.69
CA PHE A 106 0.85 1.33 15.47
C PHE A 106 1.49 0.24 14.63
N CYS A 107 2.59 -0.25 15.14
CA CYS A 107 3.44 -1.25 14.55
C CYS A 107 3.55 -2.47 15.47
N GLY A 108 3.48 -3.67 14.93
CA GLY A 108 3.69 -4.91 15.68
C GLY A 108 2.38 -5.59 16.09
N PRO A 109 2.41 -6.83 16.61
CA PRO A 109 1.20 -7.58 16.97
C PRO A 109 0.44 -6.96 18.15
N GLU A 110 -0.78 -7.45 18.42
CA GLU A 110 -1.70 -6.98 19.47
C GLU A 110 -1.07 -6.65 20.84
N GLU A 111 -0.05 -7.40 21.23
CA GLU A 111 0.57 -7.30 22.55
C GLU A 111 1.77 -6.33 22.61
N TYR A 112 2.30 -5.85 21.47
CA TYR A 112 3.55 -5.08 21.39
C TYR A 112 3.48 -3.88 20.45
N TYR A 113 2.33 -3.20 20.43
CA TYR A 113 2.13 -2.00 19.63
C TYR A 113 3.15 -0.89 19.90
N VAL A 114 3.92 -0.55 18.88
CA VAL A 114 4.82 0.61 18.86
C VAL A 114 4.16 1.69 17.99
N PRO A 115 3.91 2.91 18.49
CA PRO A 115 3.39 4.00 17.65
C PRO A 115 4.23 4.17 16.39
N LEU A 116 3.61 4.35 15.22
CA LEU A 116 4.36 4.50 13.96
C LEU A 116 5.35 5.64 14.01
N VAL A 117 5.09 6.72 14.74
CA VAL A 117 6.06 7.80 15.00
C VAL A 117 7.34 7.32 15.67
N ASN A 118 7.27 6.27 16.51
CA ASN A 118 8.38 5.70 17.26
C ASN A 118 8.98 4.45 16.62
N TYR A 119 8.33 3.86 15.60
CA TYR A 119 8.83 2.70 14.89
C TYR A 119 10.23 2.95 14.30
N LYS A 120 11.19 2.09 14.59
CA LYS A 120 12.55 2.13 14.04
C LYS A 120 12.96 0.70 13.65
N PRO A 121 12.85 0.31 12.38
CA PRO A 121 13.25 -1.03 11.97
C PRO A 121 14.76 -1.22 12.06
N VAL A 122 15.19 -2.42 12.43
CA VAL A 122 16.57 -2.87 12.22
C VAL A 122 16.62 -3.50 10.84
N CYS A 123 17.07 -2.72 9.86
CA CYS A 123 17.20 -3.19 8.48
C CYS A 123 18.60 -3.67 8.19
N ILE A 124 18.73 -4.98 7.94
CA ILE A 124 19.96 -5.57 7.46
C ILE A 124 19.87 -5.53 5.93
N PRO A 125 20.80 -4.86 5.22
CA PRO A 125 20.88 -4.99 3.78
C PRO A 125 21.17 -6.46 3.45
N HIS A 126 20.22 -7.14 2.80
CA HIS A 126 20.46 -8.48 2.29
C HIS A 126 21.63 -8.43 1.31
N ARG A 127 22.64 -9.26 1.54
CA ARG A 127 23.88 -9.32 0.73
C ARG A 127 23.69 -10.05 -0.60
N ASP A 128 22.45 -10.36 -0.95
CA ASP A 128 22.06 -10.97 -2.21
C ASP A 128 21.37 -9.89 -3.04
N GLY A 129 22.08 -9.37 -4.03
CA GLY A 129 21.64 -8.29 -4.91
C GLY A 129 20.50 -8.65 -5.85
N LEU A 130 19.37 -9.09 -5.31
CA LEU A 130 18.11 -9.35 -6.02
C LEU A 130 16.91 -9.04 -5.10
N SER A 131 16.62 -7.75 -4.88
CA SER A 131 15.24 -7.27 -4.75
C SER A 131 15.15 -5.75 -4.88
N SER A 132 14.27 -5.34 -5.80
CA SER A 132 13.54 -4.06 -5.92
C SER A 132 14.31 -2.74 -6.04
N ALA A 133 14.31 -2.20 -7.27
CA ALA A 133 14.67 -0.85 -7.71
C ALA A 133 16.14 -0.59 -8.11
N ALA A 134 16.51 -1.05 -9.30
CA ALA A 134 17.60 -0.46 -10.08
C ALA A 134 17.14 -0.17 -11.51
N PHE A 135 16.47 0.97 -11.72
CA PHE A 135 16.44 1.66 -13.02
C PHE A 135 16.38 3.18 -12.83
N ALA A 136 17.53 3.72 -12.43
CA ALA A 136 18.00 5.07 -12.72
C ALA A 136 19.50 4.96 -12.41
N THR A 137 20.46 5.10 -13.32
CA THR A 137 20.64 6.08 -14.40
C THR A 137 21.74 5.57 -15.33
N ALA A 138 21.63 5.78 -16.65
CA ALA A 138 22.79 6.11 -17.50
C ALA A 138 22.29 6.55 -18.89
N SER A 139 22.49 7.83 -19.19
CA SER A 139 22.64 8.31 -20.56
C SER A 139 23.87 7.64 -21.18
N ASP A 140 23.69 6.91 -22.28
CA ASP A 140 24.43 7.09 -23.53
C ASP A 140 24.21 5.90 -24.49
N SER A 141 23.55 6.21 -25.60
CA SER A 141 23.93 5.83 -26.97
C SER A 141 24.45 4.40 -27.27
N PHE A 142 23.63 3.70 -28.08
CA PHE A 142 23.96 2.66 -29.07
C PHE A 142 24.27 1.21 -28.62
N SER A 143 23.37 0.32 -29.08
CA SER A 143 23.64 -0.98 -29.70
C SER A 143 24.34 -2.08 -28.88
N LEU A 144 23.60 -3.10 -28.45
CA LEU A 144 23.48 -4.36 -29.20
C LEU A 144 22.68 -5.38 -28.38
N CYS A 145 21.59 -5.83 -28.99
CA CYS A 145 20.87 -7.03 -28.62
C CYS A 145 21.73 -8.24 -28.99
N VAL A 146 22.06 -9.11 -28.05
CA VAL A 146 22.44 -10.50 -28.34
C VAL A 146 21.70 -11.42 -27.38
N LEU A 147 20.76 -12.15 -27.97
CA LEU A 147 20.02 -13.28 -27.44
C LEU A 147 20.99 -14.34 -26.86
N LEU A 148 20.49 -15.21 -25.98
CA LEU A 148 20.34 -16.64 -26.29
C LEU A 148 19.50 -17.35 -25.20
N LEU A 149 18.21 -17.49 -25.52
CA LEU A 149 17.40 -18.72 -25.43
C LEU A 149 17.17 -19.39 -24.07
N LEU A 150 15.93 -19.28 -23.56
CA LEU A 150 14.93 -20.35 -23.64
C LEU A 150 13.54 -19.86 -23.17
N ASN A 151 12.67 -19.62 -24.16
CA ASN A 151 11.20 -19.76 -24.21
C ASN A 151 10.33 -19.27 -23.03
N ALA A 152 9.20 -18.59 -23.18
CA ALA A 152 8.49 -17.88 -24.26
C ALA A 152 7.15 -17.39 -23.63
N PHE A 153 6.52 -16.36 -24.23
CA PHE A 153 5.14 -15.85 -23.99
C PHE A 153 4.94 -14.98 -22.73
N LEU A 154 4.50 -13.71 -22.73
CA LEU A 154 3.76 -12.87 -23.69
C LEU A 154 4.00 -11.36 -23.46
N LEU A 155 4.30 -10.66 -24.55
CA LEU A 155 3.84 -9.32 -24.97
C LEU A 155 3.83 -8.15 -23.96
N CYS A 156 4.92 -7.37 -24.01
CA CYS A 156 4.85 -5.92 -23.85
C CYS A 156 4.17 -5.32 -25.09
N ARG A 157 2.91 -4.86 -24.97
CA ARG A 157 2.25 -4.04 -25.99
C ARG A 157 2.17 -2.60 -25.49
N ARG A 158 2.74 -1.74 -26.32
CA ARG A 158 2.89 -0.29 -26.24
C ARG A 158 1.51 0.39 -26.22
N ASN A 159 1.28 1.32 -25.29
CA ASN A 159 0.18 2.27 -25.36
C ASN A 159 0.38 3.22 -26.57
N VAL A 160 -0.77 3.62 -27.13
CA VAL A 160 -0.99 4.56 -28.24
C VAL A 160 -0.16 5.83 -28.12
#